data_AF-A0A250IWX5-F1
#
_entry.id   AF-A0A250IWX5-F1
#
_cell.length_a   1.000
_cell.length_b   1.000
_cell.length_c   1.000
_cell.angle_alpha   90.00
_cell.angle_beta   90.00
_cell.angle_gamma   90.00
#
_symmetry.space_group_name_H-M   'P 1'
#
loop_
_entity.id
_entity.type
_entity.pdbx_description
1 polymer ?
#
loop_
_entity_poly.entity_id
_entity_poly.type
_entity_poly.pdbx_seq_one_letter_code
_entity_poly.pdbx_strand_id
1 'polypeptide(L)'
;MVANLTLSEAPLSRGFPLSWDNVLYESRSLGYVVATHQRLRMDEQGPTVLTWYLPMAGLDVKAEREKVLSASYGDWEGLVMADLMPAHPGIAAQARRLEVMRWGHAMVRPVPGFLWGPERLAAQESLGEHLHFAHSDLGGLALFEEANWFGVKAAERALKGLGRESPSWL
;
A
#
# COMPACT_ATOMS: atom_id res chain seq x y z
N MET A 1 9.08 1.37 0.59
CA MET A 1 9.12 2.79 1.03
C MET A 1 8.03 3.53 0.26
N VAL A 2 7.23 4.34 0.96
CA VAL A 2 6.18 5.20 0.36
C VAL A 2 6.57 6.66 0.60
N ALA A 3 6.37 7.52 -0.38
CA ALA A 3 6.58 8.95 -0.23
C ALA A 3 5.37 9.75 -0.73
N ASN A 4 4.88 10.69 0.09
CA ASN A 4 3.85 11.64 -0.30
C ASN A 4 4.51 12.97 -0.65
N LEU A 5 4.49 13.32 -1.93
CA LEU A 5 4.96 14.61 -2.43
C LEU A 5 3.76 15.54 -2.61
N THR A 6 3.68 16.55 -1.74
CA THR A 6 2.71 17.64 -1.89
C THR A 6 3.26 18.66 -2.88
N LEU A 7 2.49 18.94 -3.93
CA LEU A 7 2.76 19.96 -4.93
C LEU A 7 1.78 21.13 -4.79
N SER A 8 2.18 22.35 -5.16
CA SER A 8 1.23 23.49 -5.17
C SER A 8 0.16 23.41 -6.24
N GLU A 9 0.39 22.63 -7.29
CA GLU A 9 -0.53 22.41 -8.41
C GLU A 9 -0.21 21.06 -9.06
N ALA A 10 -1.13 20.54 -9.89
CA ALA A 10 -0.87 19.33 -10.64
C ALA A 10 0.28 19.52 -11.65
N PRO A 11 1.14 18.50 -11.84
CA PRO A 11 2.21 18.59 -12.83
C PRO A 11 1.62 18.63 -14.25
N LEU A 12 2.34 19.29 -15.16
CA LEU A 12 1.93 19.42 -16.54
C LEU A 12 1.87 18.04 -17.22
N SER A 13 0.71 17.67 -17.74
CA SER A 13 0.55 16.43 -18.51
C SER A 13 0.90 16.63 -19.99
N ARG A 14 1.44 15.59 -20.64
CA ARG A 14 1.81 15.62 -22.06
C ARG A 14 1.17 14.43 -22.78
N GLY A 15 0.40 14.69 -23.84
CA GLY A 15 -0.25 13.66 -24.66
C GLY A 15 -1.50 13.04 -24.05
N PHE A 16 -1.57 12.85 -22.73
CA PHE A 16 -2.74 12.37 -22.01
C PHE A 16 -2.91 13.17 -20.70
N PRO A 17 -4.15 13.36 -20.18
CA PRO A 17 -4.36 13.97 -18.86
C PRO A 17 -3.69 13.17 -17.73
N LEU A 18 -3.48 13.80 -16.59
CA LEU A 18 -2.93 13.13 -15.41
C LEU A 18 -3.87 11.99 -14.97
N SER A 19 -3.39 10.76 -15.02
CA SER A 19 -4.13 9.58 -14.56
C SER A 19 -4.16 9.49 -13.04
N TRP A 20 -5.12 8.74 -12.49
CA TRP A 20 -5.06 8.40 -11.06
C TRP A 20 -3.82 7.57 -10.75
N ASP A 21 -3.52 6.54 -11.54
CA ASP A 21 -2.34 5.67 -11.40
C ASP A 21 -1.36 5.91 -12.57
N ASN A 22 -0.09 6.10 -12.25
CA ASN A 22 0.95 6.50 -13.20
C ASN A 22 2.21 5.67 -12.97
N VAL A 23 2.52 4.79 -13.94
CA VAL A 23 3.72 3.95 -13.93
C VAL A 23 4.82 4.63 -14.74
N LEU A 24 6.04 4.63 -14.21
CA LEU A 24 7.21 5.24 -14.84
C LEU A 24 8.02 4.19 -15.59
N TYR A 25 8.29 4.45 -16.87
CA TYR A 25 9.10 3.56 -17.70
C TYR A 25 10.55 3.51 -17.17
N GLU A 26 11.14 2.31 -17.15
CA GLU A 26 12.51 2.06 -16.66
C GLU A 26 12.78 2.50 -15.20
N SER A 27 11.72 2.73 -14.42
CA SER A 27 11.84 2.99 -12.99
C SER A 27 11.91 1.69 -12.18
N ARG A 28 12.58 1.77 -11.04
CA ARG A 28 12.54 0.72 -10.00
C ARG A 28 11.33 0.87 -9.08
N SER A 29 10.65 2.02 -9.12
CA SER A 29 9.41 2.24 -8.38
C SER A 29 8.23 1.57 -9.08
N LEU A 30 7.08 1.49 -8.40
CA LEU A 30 5.81 1.18 -9.06
C LEU A 30 5.12 2.47 -9.57
N GLY A 31 5.84 3.59 -9.62
CA GLY A 31 5.30 4.89 -9.98
C GLY A 31 4.59 5.58 -8.82
N TYR A 32 3.54 6.33 -9.13
CA TYR A 32 2.78 7.10 -8.16
C TYR A 32 1.29 7.16 -8.50
N VAL A 33 0.48 7.32 -7.45
CA VAL A 33 -0.93 7.67 -7.59
C VAL A 33 -1.17 9.13 -7.25
N VAL A 34 -2.17 9.75 -7.88
CA VAL A 34 -2.71 11.04 -7.47
C VAL A 34 -3.65 10.81 -6.29
N ALA A 35 -3.14 11.02 -5.08
CA ALA A 35 -3.85 10.76 -3.83
C ALA A 35 -5.05 11.71 -3.60
N THR A 36 -5.22 12.71 -4.46
CA THR A 36 -6.30 13.68 -4.41
C THR A 36 -7.39 13.42 -5.45
N HIS A 37 -7.36 12.29 -6.15
CA HIS A 37 -8.34 11.95 -7.20
C HIS A 37 -9.80 11.84 -6.70
N GLN A 38 -10.03 11.59 -5.41
CA GLN A 38 -11.38 11.51 -4.81
C GLN A 38 -11.82 12.81 -4.13
N ARG A 39 -11.17 13.94 -4.41
CA ARG A 39 -11.64 15.22 -3.87
C ARG A 39 -13.05 15.50 -4.39
N LEU A 40 -13.93 15.89 -3.48
CA LEU A 40 -15.32 16.25 -3.79
C LEU A 40 -15.48 17.63 -4.43
N ARG A 41 -14.36 18.28 -4.78
CA ARG A 41 -14.37 19.60 -5.40
C ARG A 41 -14.41 19.45 -6.91
N MET A 42 -15.20 20.28 -7.57
CA MET A 42 -15.26 20.33 -9.04
C MET A 42 -14.07 21.07 -9.67
N ASP A 43 -13.29 21.83 -8.89
CA ASP A 43 -12.07 22.48 -9.37
C ASP A 43 -10.86 21.56 -9.22
N GLU A 44 -10.21 21.23 -10.34
CA GLU A 44 -8.92 20.49 -10.33
C GLU A 44 -7.72 21.40 -10.00
N GLN A 45 -7.99 22.66 -9.64
CA GLN A 45 -6.98 23.66 -9.36
C GLN A 45 -6.48 23.58 -7.91
N GLY A 46 -5.19 23.89 -7.73
CA GLY A 46 -4.57 23.97 -6.42
C GLY A 46 -3.78 22.71 -6.04
N PRO A 47 -3.35 22.61 -4.77
CA PRO A 47 -2.34 21.64 -4.35
C PRO A 47 -2.74 20.20 -4.63
N THR A 48 -1.82 19.36 -5.10
CA THR A 48 -2.06 17.91 -5.26
C THR A 48 -1.08 17.12 -4.40
N VAL A 49 -1.36 15.84 -4.20
CA VAL A 49 -0.44 14.91 -3.52
C VAL A 49 -0.19 13.72 -4.44
N LEU A 50 1.08 13.50 -4.76
CA LEU A 50 1.52 12.29 -5.44
C LEU A 50 2.02 11.31 -4.37
N THR A 51 1.42 10.13 -4.29
CA THR A 51 1.89 9.04 -3.43
C THR A 51 2.71 8.08 -4.27
N TRP A 52 4.02 8.15 -4.10
CA TRP A 52 5.03 7.38 -4.83
C TRP A 52 5.46 6.14 -4.02
N TYR A 53 5.73 5.01 -4.70
CA TYR A 53 6.03 3.75 -4.02
C TYR A 53 7.23 2.99 -4.60
N LEU A 54 8.17 2.65 -3.71
CA LEU A 54 9.31 1.76 -3.99
C LEU A 54 9.21 0.46 -3.18
N PRO A 55 9.03 -0.71 -3.83
CA PRO A 55 8.70 -1.96 -3.14
C PRO A 55 9.88 -2.64 -2.40
N MET A 56 11.13 -2.21 -2.61
CA MET A 56 12.33 -2.85 -2.03
C MET A 56 12.36 -4.38 -2.28
N ALA A 57 12.15 -4.77 -3.54
CA ALA A 57 11.88 -6.15 -3.95
C ALA A 57 13.13 -7.03 -4.16
N GLY A 58 14.26 -6.69 -3.54
CA GLY A 58 15.49 -7.50 -3.62
C GLY A 58 15.30 -8.91 -3.04
N LEU A 59 16.05 -9.88 -3.57
CA LEU A 59 16.00 -11.27 -3.12
C LEU A 59 16.49 -11.42 -1.66
N ASP A 60 17.50 -10.63 -1.27
CA ASP A 60 17.99 -10.55 0.11
C ASP A 60 17.14 -9.58 0.93
N VAL A 61 16.12 -10.14 1.59
CA VAL A 61 15.17 -9.38 2.43
C VAL A 61 15.86 -8.67 3.59
N LYS A 62 16.94 -9.25 4.15
CA LYS A 62 17.65 -8.63 5.26
C LYS A 62 18.41 -7.40 4.78
N ALA A 63 19.14 -7.53 3.68
CA ALA A 63 19.85 -6.40 3.06
C ALA A 63 18.88 -5.30 2.61
N GLU A 64 17.71 -5.64 2.03
CA GLU A 64 16.71 -4.64 1.65
C GLU A 64 16.17 -3.87 2.87
N ARG A 65 15.91 -4.56 3.99
CA ARG A 65 15.48 -3.91 5.24
C ARG A 65 16.57 -3.02 5.82
N GLU A 66 17.82 -3.47 5.80
CA GLU A 66 18.97 -2.68 6.25
C GLU A 66 19.12 -1.40 5.43
N LYS A 67 18.94 -1.46 4.10
CA LYS A 67 18.89 -0.26 3.24
C LYS A 67 17.76 0.68 3.65
N VAL A 68 16.56 0.14 3.91
CA VAL A 68 15.41 0.98 4.32
C VAL A 68 15.68 1.72 5.64
N LEU A 69 16.28 1.01 6.61
CA LEU A 69 16.52 1.54 7.95
C LEU A 69 17.69 2.53 8.00
N SER A 70 18.73 2.30 7.20
CA SER A 70 19.96 3.11 7.18
C SER A 70 19.86 4.37 6.31
N ALA A 71 19.01 4.38 5.28
CA ALA A 71 18.85 5.52 4.40
C ALA A 71 18.30 6.75 5.16
N SER A 72 18.96 7.89 4.93
CA SER A 72 18.55 9.19 5.45
C SER A 72 17.32 9.72 4.70
N TYR A 73 16.71 10.78 5.24
CA TYR A 73 15.66 11.50 4.52
C TYR A 73 16.14 12.03 3.15
N GLY A 74 17.37 12.57 3.08
CA GLY A 74 17.94 13.12 1.85
C GLY A 74 18.16 12.05 0.78
N ASP A 75 18.52 10.82 1.17
CA ASP A 75 18.63 9.70 0.24
C ASP A 75 17.27 9.37 -0.39
N TRP A 76 16.21 9.40 0.42
CA TRP A 76 14.85 9.16 -0.07
C TRP A 76 14.33 10.29 -0.95
N GLU A 77 14.55 11.54 -0.54
CA GLU A 77 14.21 12.72 -1.35
C GLU A 77 14.90 12.67 -2.71
N GLY A 78 16.21 12.37 -2.73
CA GLY A 78 16.97 12.21 -3.96
C GLY A 78 16.40 11.12 -4.87
N LEU A 79 16.04 9.96 -4.32
CA LEU A 79 15.42 8.87 -5.08
C LEU A 79 14.06 9.25 -5.67
N VAL A 80 13.19 9.86 -4.87
CA VAL A 80 11.85 10.28 -5.31
C VAL A 80 11.95 11.33 -6.41
N MET A 81 12.79 12.35 -6.22
CA MET A 81 12.93 13.44 -7.18
C MET A 81 13.64 12.99 -8.46
N ALA A 82 14.63 12.09 -8.38
CA ALA A 82 15.28 11.52 -9.55
C ALA A 82 14.30 10.72 -10.44
N ASP A 83 13.28 10.11 -9.84
CA ASP A 83 12.25 9.36 -10.56
C ASP A 83 11.17 10.27 -11.17
N LEU A 84 10.73 11.29 -10.41
CA LEU A 84 9.63 12.16 -10.82
C LEU A 84 10.04 13.31 -11.75
N MET A 85 11.26 13.86 -11.63
CA MET A 85 11.68 15.00 -12.44
C MET A 85 11.75 14.72 -13.95
N PRO A 86 12.23 13.54 -14.42
CA PRO A 86 12.19 13.21 -15.85
C PRO A 86 10.77 13.09 -16.39
N ALA A 87 9.84 12.54 -15.58
CA ALA A 87 8.44 12.38 -15.95
C ALA A 87 7.69 13.72 -15.97
N HIS A 88 8.02 14.62 -15.05
CA HIS A 88 7.34 15.90 -14.84
C HIS A 88 8.33 17.07 -14.80
N PRO A 89 8.72 17.62 -15.96
CA PRO A 89 9.59 18.78 -16.01
C PRO A 89 9.03 19.97 -15.22
N GLY A 90 9.82 20.51 -14.28
CA GLY A 90 9.42 21.63 -13.42
C GLY A 90 8.80 21.24 -12.08
N ILE A 91 8.56 19.95 -11.82
CA ILE A 91 7.93 19.48 -10.56
C ILE A 91 8.68 19.91 -9.29
N ALA A 92 10.00 20.06 -9.37
CA ALA A 92 10.82 20.53 -8.25
C ALA A 92 10.43 21.94 -7.77
N ALA A 93 10.01 22.83 -8.69
CA ALA A 93 9.52 24.17 -8.32
C ALA A 93 8.12 24.13 -7.70
N GLN A 94 7.35 23.08 -7.96
CA GLN A 94 6.01 22.88 -7.43
C GLN A 94 6.03 22.16 -6.07
N ALA A 95 7.10 21.43 -5.76
CA ALA A 95 7.28 20.68 -4.52
C ALA A 95 7.21 21.57 -3.27
N ARG A 96 6.30 21.23 -2.36
CA ARG A 96 6.08 21.97 -1.10
C ARG A 96 6.49 21.17 0.13
N ARG A 97 6.26 19.86 0.08
CA ARG A 97 6.55 18.96 1.21
C ARG A 97 6.70 17.55 0.69
N LEU A 98 7.69 16.84 1.20
CA LEU A 98 7.86 15.41 1.01
C LEU A 98 7.77 14.72 2.37
N GLU A 99 6.88 13.75 2.48
CA GLU A 99 6.76 12.90 3.66
C GLU A 99 7.15 11.48 3.29
N VAL A 100 8.08 10.89 4.04
CA VAL A 100 8.62 9.56 3.75
C VAL A 100 8.21 8.57 4.83
N MET A 101 7.60 7.46 4.40
CA MET A 101 7.17 6.37 5.26
C MET A 101 7.96 5.10 4.93
N ARG A 102 8.69 4.63 5.95
CA ARG A 102 9.50 3.41 5.90
C ARG A 102 8.67 2.22 6.37
N TRP A 103 7.92 1.63 5.44
CA TRP A 103 7.20 0.38 5.68
C TRP A 103 8.12 -0.82 5.51
N GLY A 104 8.16 -1.72 6.50
CA GLY A 104 9.00 -2.92 6.48
C GLY A 104 8.50 -4.00 5.51
N HIS A 105 7.20 -4.31 5.55
CA HIS A 105 6.53 -5.18 4.58
C HIS A 105 5.03 -4.90 4.63
N ALA A 106 4.40 -4.57 3.51
CA ALA A 106 3.00 -4.13 3.51
C ALA A 106 1.99 -5.30 3.48
N MET A 107 2.34 -6.42 2.84
CA MET A 107 1.45 -7.56 2.55
C MET A 107 2.27 -8.83 2.47
N VAL A 108 1.75 -10.02 2.80
CA VAL A 108 2.52 -11.28 2.63
C VAL A 108 3.16 -11.39 1.24
N ARG A 109 4.36 -12.01 1.13
CA ARG A 109 5.00 -12.25 -0.17
C ARG A 109 4.62 -13.65 -0.66
N PRO A 110 3.53 -13.81 -1.43
CA PRO A 110 3.11 -15.14 -1.86
C PRO A 110 4.16 -15.76 -2.79
N VAL A 111 4.29 -17.08 -2.72
CA VAL A 111 5.00 -17.89 -3.70
C VAL A 111 3.99 -18.72 -4.50
N PRO A 112 4.32 -19.20 -5.70
CA PRO A 112 3.47 -20.14 -6.42
C PRO A 112 3.02 -21.29 -5.49
N GLY A 113 1.70 -21.55 -5.46
CA GLY A 113 1.09 -22.52 -4.55
C GLY A 113 0.46 -21.91 -3.29
N PHE A 114 0.78 -20.66 -2.92
CA PHE A 114 0.26 -20.03 -1.68
C PHE A 114 -1.26 -19.99 -1.60
N LEU A 115 -1.94 -19.58 -2.68
CA LEU A 115 -3.40 -19.39 -2.66
C LEU A 115 -4.17 -20.68 -2.35
N TRP A 116 -3.67 -21.84 -2.75
CA TRP A 116 -4.32 -23.14 -2.50
C TRP A 116 -3.53 -24.02 -1.54
N GLY A 117 -2.51 -23.45 -0.89
CA GLY A 117 -1.57 -24.16 -0.03
C GLY A 117 -2.22 -24.61 1.28
N PRO A 118 -1.84 -25.79 1.80
CA PRO A 118 -2.37 -26.29 3.06
C PRO A 118 -2.07 -25.37 4.25
N GLU A 119 -0.97 -24.61 4.22
CA GLU A 119 -0.59 -23.69 5.28
C GLU A 119 -1.56 -22.52 5.43
N ARG A 120 -2.05 -21.96 4.31
CA ARG A 120 -3.05 -20.89 4.34
C ARG A 120 -4.38 -21.39 4.88
N LEU A 121 -4.81 -22.58 4.44
CA LEU A 121 -6.04 -23.21 4.94
C LEU A 121 -5.92 -23.50 6.44
N ALA A 122 -4.79 -24.05 6.90
CA ALA A 122 -4.54 -24.28 8.31
C ALA A 122 -4.55 -22.98 9.14
N ALA A 123 -4.04 -21.86 8.59
CA ALA A 123 -4.06 -20.57 9.26
C ALA A 123 -5.47 -19.99 9.48
N GLN A 124 -6.48 -20.45 8.72
CA GLN A 124 -7.89 -20.04 8.92
C GLN A 124 -8.54 -20.72 10.12
N GLU A 125 -7.95 -21.80 10.62
CA GLU A 125 -8.48 -22.57 11.75
C GLU A 125 -8.22 -21.87 13.08
N SER A 126 -9.16 -22.06 14.01
CA SER A 126 -9.05 -21.49 15.36
C SER A 126 -8.14 -22.35 16.23
N LEU A 127 -7.44 -21.73 17.19
CA LEU A 127 -6.71 -22.48 18.22
C LEU A 127 -7.63 -22.66 19.43
N GLY A 128 -8.33 -23.79 19.46
CA GLY A 128 -9.34 -24.09 20.46
C GLY A 128 -10.59 -23.21 20.32
N GLU A 129 -11.32 -23.04 21.43
CA GLU A 129 -12.62 -22.35 21.45
C GLU A 129 -12.52 -20.84 21.65
N HIS A 130 -11.33 -20.31 21.93
CA HIS A 130 -11.17 -18.93 22.41
C HIS A 130 -10.20 -18.08 21.59
N LEU A 131 -9.44 -18.67 20.65
CA LEU A 131 -8.52 -17.94 19.80
C LEU A 131 -8.89 -18.12 18.32
N HIS A 132 -9.27 -17.03 17.68
CA HIS A 132 -9.68 -17.00 16.27
C HIS A 132 -8.82 -15.98 15.51
N PHE A 133 -8.32 -16.36 14.34
CA PHE A 133 -7.56 -15.46 13.47
C PHE A 133 -8.48 -14.66 12.54
N ALA A 134 -8.10 -13.41 12.26
CA ALA A 134 -8.91 -12.42 11.54
C ALA A 134 -8.10 -11.58 10.52
N HIS A 135 -6.96 -12.08 10.05
CA HIS A 135 -6.08 -11.32 9.16
C HIS A 135 -6.54 -11.43 7.69
N SER A 136 -6.30 -10.41 6.85
CA SER A 136 -6.65 -10.45 5.41
C SER A 136 -5.89 -11.53 4.64
N ASP A 137 -4.64 -11.79 5.01
CA ASP A 137 -3.81 -12.86 4.40
C ASP A 137 -4.45 -14.26 4.48
N LEU A 138 -5.42 -14.47 5.38
CA LEU A 138 -6.20 -15.71 5.46
C LEU A 138 -6.97 -16.00 4.17
N GLY A 139 -7.43 -14.95 3.48
CA GLY A 139 -8.08 -15.02 2.16
C GLY A 139 -7.11 -15.23 1.01
N GLY A 140 -5.82 -14.98 1.26
CA GLY A 140 -4.76 -15.02 0.25
C GLY A 140 -4.61 -13.73 -0.55
N LEU A 141 -5.48 -12.73 -0.30
CA LEU A 141 -5.43 -11.40 -0.90
C LEU A 141 -5.40 -10.35 0.21
N ALA A 142 -4.47 -9.41 0.13
CA ALA A 142 -4.35 -8.33 1.11
C ALA A 142 -5.28 -7.16 0.76
N LEU A 143 -6.60 -7.42 0.76
CA LEU A 143 -7.65 -6.45 0.43
C LEU A 143 -8.54 -6.18 1.65
N PHE A 144 -9.27 -5.06 1.60
CA PHE A 144 -10.13 -4.63 2.69
C PHE A 144 -11.29 -5.62 2.91
N GLU A 145 -11.85 -6.15 1.84
CA GLU A 145 -12.94 -7.11 1.85
C GLU A 145 -12.56 -8.39 2.61
N GLU A 146 -11.32 -8.88 2.43
CA GLU A 146 -10.80 -10.03 3.17
C GLU A 146 -10.61 -9.70 4.65
N ALA A 147 -10.07 -8.52 4.97
CA ALA A 147 -9.94 -8.08 6.36
C ALA A 147 -11.32 -8.01 7.06
N ASN A 148 -12.32 -7.46 6.37
CA ASN A 148 -13.69 -7.38 6.88
C ASN A 148 -14.30 -8.77 7.03
N TRP A 149 -14.21 -9.62 6.00
CA TRP A 149 -14.75 -10.97 5.99
C TRP A 149 -14.22 -11.80 7.17
N PHE A 150 -12.89 -11.89 7.31
CA PHE A 150 -12.28 -12.66 8.39
C PHE A 150 -12.46 -12.01 9.76
N GLY A 151 -12.58 -10.68 9.83
CA GLY A 151 -13.00 -9.96 11.03
C GLY A 151 -14.38 -10.39 11.52
N VAL A 152 -15.38 -10.38 10.63
CA VAL A 152 -16.75 -10.84 10.96
C VAL A 152 -16.75 -12.33 11.34
N LYS A 153 -16.04 -13.19 10.60
CA LYS A 153 -15.94 -14.61 10.91
C LYS A 153 -15.32 -14.91 12.27
N ALA A 154 -14.26 -14.20 12.65
CA ALA A 154 -13.65 -14.36 13.96
C ALA A 154 -14.59 -13.92 15.08
N ALA A 155 -15.34 -12.82 14.89
CA ALA A 155 -16.34 -12.36 15.85
C ALA A 155 -17.49 -13.37 16.02
N GLU A 156 -18.01 -13.93 14.92
CA GLU A 156 -19.04 -14.99 14.96
C GLU A 156 -18.58 -16.23 15.73
N ARG A 157 -17.34 -16.67 15.49
CA ARG A 157 -16.74 -17.81 16.20
C ARG A 157 -16.59 -17.53 17.69
N ALA A 158 -16.15 -16.32 18.06
CA ALA A 158 -16.02 -15.90 19.46
C ALA A 158 -17.39 -15.87 20.16
N LEU A 159 -18.42 -15.32 19.51
CA LEU A 159 -19.78 -15.29 20.05
C LEU A 159 -20.34 -16.70 20.26
N LYS A 160 -20.12 -17.60 19.30
CA LYS A 160 -20.50 -19.01 19.42
C LYS A 160 -19.80 -19.69 20.60
N GLY A 161 -18.49 -19.48 20.76
CA GLY A 161 -17.72 -20.01 21.91
C GLY A 161 -18.22 -19.49 23.26
N LEU A 162 -18.82 -18.30 23.29
CA LEU A 162 -19.48 -17.71 24.46
C LEU A 162 -20.95 -18.13 24.63
N GLY A 163 -21.47 -19.03 23.79
CA GLY A 163 -22.88 -19.44 23.81
C GLY A 163 -23.86 -18.34 23.41
N ARG A 164 -23.42 -17.35 22.62
CA ARG A 164 -24.25 -16.24 22.13
C ARG A 164 -24.60 -16.44 20.66
N GLU A 165 -25.90 -16.40 20.35
CA GLU A 165 -26.37 -16.38 18.97
C GLU A 165 -26.38 -14.95 18.42
N SER A 166 -25.95 -14.78 17.17
CA SER A 166 -25.99 -13.51 16.44
C SER A 166 -26.18 -13.80 14.95
N PRO A 167 -27.02 -13.02 14.24
CA PRO A 167 -27.11 -13.13 12.78
C PRO A 167 -25.77 -12.76 12.15
N SER A 168 -25.45 -13.41 11.03
CA SER A 168 -24.26 -13.07 10.26
C SER A 168 -24.41 -11.66 9.66
N TRP A 169 -23.29 -10.93 9.61
CA TRP A 169 -23.19 -9.61 8.98
C TRP A 169 -22.63 -9.69 7.54
N LEU A 170 -22.55 -10.90 7.00
CA LEU A 170 -22.12 -11.23 5.64
C LEU A 170 -23.32 -11.61 4.76
#